data_AF-A0A7S2A2T1-F1
#
_entry.id   AF-A0A7S2A2T1-F1
#
_cell.length_a   1.000
_cell.length_b   1.000
_cell.length_c   1.000
_cell.angle_alpha   90.00
_cell.angle_beta   90.00
_cell.angle_gamma   90.00
#
_symmetry.space_group_name_H-M   'P 1'
#
loop_
_entity.id
_entity.type
_entity.pdbx_description
1 polymer ?
#
loop_
_entity_poly.entity_id
_entity_poly.type
_entity_poly.pdbx_seq_one_letter_code
_entity_poly.pdbx_strand_id
1 'polypeptide(L)'
;MAEVEFVNIAQYCGEISPGGIEEAVCAVNSELERIAGNVDVFFLLFSASLVFLMQAGFAMLCAGSVRQKNVKNIMLKNLLDACGAGVGFWTLGYGFAYGGGG
;
A
#
# COMPACT_ATOMS: atom_id res chain seq x y z
N MET A 1 2.74 5.72 5.29
CA MET A 1 3.27 4.74 6.25
C MET A 1 3.01 5.25 7.67
N ALA A 2 1.87 5.95 7.83
CA ALA A 2 1.43 6.53 9.08
C ALA A 2 0.73 5.41 9.85
N GLU A 3 1.16 5.28 11.11
CA GLU A 3 0.43 4.74 12.26
C GLU A 3 -1.03 4.42 11.92
N VAL A 4 -1.28 3.19 11.48
CA VAL A 4 -2.58 2.57 11.76
C VAL A 4 -2.50 2.30 13.24
N GLU A 5 -3.07 3.21 14.02
CA GLU A 5 -3.36 2.99 15.42
C GLU A 5 -4.24 1.73 15.47
N PHE A 6 -3.60 0.57 15.62
CA PHE A 6 -4.26 -0.67 15.94
C PHE A 6 -4.94 -0.41 17.28
N VAL A 7 -6.22 -0.04 17.21
CA VAL A 7 -7.15 -0.05 18.33
C VAL A 7 -6.86 -1.33 19.11
N ASN A 8 -6.24 -1.15 20.28
CA ASN A 8 -5.68 -2.26 21.04
C ASN A 8 -6.84 -2.93 21.80
N ILE A 9 -7.68 -3.67 21.07
CA ILE A 9 -8.83 -4.40 21.64
C ILE A 9 -8.38 -5.45 22.66
N ALA A 10 -7.14 -5.94 22.55
CA ALA A 10 -6.53 -6.80 23.58
C ALA A 10 -6.45 -6.12 24.95
N GLN A 11 -6.31 -4.79 25.02
CA GLN A 11 -6.30 -4.04 26.27
C GLN A 11 -7.71 -3.87 26.87
N TYR A 12 -8.77 -3.82 26.06
CA TYR A 12 -10.16 -3.77 26.53
C TYR A 12 -10.67 -5.11 27.07
N CYS A 13 -10.08 -6.23 26.65
CA CYS A 13 -10.44 -7.55 27.17
C CYS A 13 -9.98 -7.76 28.63
N GLY A 14 -9.10 -6.89 29.17
CA GLY A 14 -8.56 -6.99 30.53
C GLY A 14 -9.44 -6.43 31.65
N GLU A 15 -10.53 -5.71 31.33
CA GLU A 15 -11.41 -5.06 32.33
C GLU A 15 -12.82 -5.67 32.46
N ILE A 16 -13.22 -6.66 31.64
CA ILE A 16 -14.52 -7.33 31.78
C ILE A 16 -14.37 -8.64 32.57
N SER A 17 -14.78 -8.53 33.85
CA SER A 17 -15.19 -9.53 34.86
C SER A 17 -15.38 -11.01 34.42
N PRO A 18 -15.11 -11.99 35.31
CA PRO A 18 -14.92 -13.39 34.93
C PRO A 18 -16.25 -14.14 34.72
N GLY A 19 -16.40 -14.77 33.55
CA GLY A 19 -17.34 -15.88 33.34
C GLY A 19 -18.16 -15.86 32.03
N GLY A 20 -17.74 -16.69 31.06
CA GLY A 20 -18.60 -17.19 29.97
C GLY A 20 -18.75 -16.30 28.73
N ILE A 21 -18.76 -16.94 27.54
CA ILE A 21 -19.00 -16.46 26.15
C ILE A 21 -18.38 -15.13 25.68
N GLU A 22 -18.34 -14.06 26.47
CA GLU A 22 -17.79 -12.76 26.10
C GLU A 22 -16.26 -12.80 25.85
N GLU A 23 -15.51 -13.62 26.59
CA GLU A 23 -14.06 -13.83 26.33
C GLU A 23 -13.82 -14.49 24.96
N ALA A 24 -14.66 -15.47 24.59
CA ALA A 24 -14.57 -16.14 23.29
C ALA A 24 -14.97 -15.19 22.13
N VAL A 25 -15.95 -14.32 22.35
CA VAL A 25 -16.35 -13.29 21.37
C VAL A 25 -15.24 -12.26 21.18
N CYS A 26 -14.60 -11.80 22.26
CA CYS A 26 -13.46 -10.89 22.20
C CYS A 26 -12.28 -11.47 21.40
N ALA A 27 -11.93 -12.75 21.64
CA ALA A 27 -10.87 -13.44 20.90
C ALA A 27 -11.18 -13.60 19.40
N VAL A 28 -12.44 -13.89 19.04
CA VAL A 28 -12.83 -13.99 17.63
C VAL A 28 -12.85 -12.62 16.94
N ASN A 29 -13.30 -11.57 17.62
CA ASN A 29 -13.30 -10.21 17.07
C ASN A 29 -11.87 -9.73 16.79
N SER A 30 -10.90 -9.99 17.66
CA SER A 30 -9.50 -9.63 17.41
C SER A 30 -8.90 -10.37 16.21
N GLU A 31 -9.30 -11.63 15.98
CA GLU A 31 -8.86 -12.37 14.80
C GLU A 31 -9.54 -11.88 13.52
N LEU A 32 -10.82 -11.52 13.59
CA LEU A 32 -11.54 -10.90 12.47
C LEU A 32 -10.89 -9.58 12.06
N GLU A 33 -10.54 -8.72 13.02
CA GLU A 33 -9.85 -7.46 12.77
C GLU A 33 -8.43 -7.67 12.22
N ARG A 34 -7.69 -8.66 12.73
CA ARG A 34 -6.39 -9.06 12.14
C ARG A 34 -6.54 -9.47 10.68
N ILE A 35 -7.55 -10.27 10.36
CA ILE A 35 -7.80 -10.73 8.99
C ILE A 35 -8.23 -9.54 8.11
N ALA A 36 -9.12 -8.68 8.60
CA ALA A 36 -9.58 -7.49 7.89
C ALA A 36 -8.40 -6.55 7.57
N GLY A 37 -7.57 -6.23 8.56
CA GLY A 37 -6.40 -5.38 8.36
C GLY A 37 -5.39 -5.97 7.37
N ASN A 38 -5.17 -7.29 7.40
CA ASN A 38 -4.30 -7.95 6.43
C ASN A 38 -4.85 -7.87 5.00
N VAL A 39 -6.17 -7.98 4.82
CA VAL A 39 -6.83 -7.86 3.50
C VAL A 39 -6.74 -6.42 2.99
N ASP A 40 -6.91 -5.42 3.85
CA ASP A 40 -6.77 -4.02 3.48
C ASP A 40 -5.36 -3.69 2.99
N VAL A 41 -4.34 -4.20 3.70
CA VAL A 41 -2.93 -4.05 3.27
C VAL A 41 -2.69 -4.76 1.94
N PHE A 42 -3.21 -5.98 1.76
CA PHE A 42 -3.11 -6.70 0.49
C PHE A 42 -3.76 -5.92 -0.66
N PHE A 43 -4.96 -5.36 -0.43
CA PHE A 43 -5.67 -4.57 -1.41
C PHE A 43 -4.91 -3.28 -1.78
N LEU A 44 -4.27 -2.62 -0.81
CA LEU A 44 -3.42 -1.46 -1.07
C LEU A 44 -2.18 -1.83 -1.90
N LEU A 45 -1.53 -2.95 -1.62
CA LEU A 45 -0.38 -3.42 -2.42
C LEU A 45 -0.80 -3.84 -3.83
N PHE A 46 -1.98 -4.47 -3.96
CA PHE A 46 -2.53 -4.87 -5.25
C PHE A 46 -2.90 -3.65 -6.11
N SER A 47 -3.61 -2.68 -5.54
CA SER A 47 -3.96 -1.43 -6.21
C SER A 47 -2.73 -0.61 -6.59
N ALA A 48 -1.70 -0.53 -5.73
CA ALA A 48 -0.43 0.10 -6.06
C ALA A 48 0.26 -0.55 -7.26
N SER A 49 0.21 -1.88 -7.37
CA SER A 49 0.76 -2.64 -8.50
C SER A 49 0.04 -2.31 -9.82
N LEU A 50 -1.29 -2.14 -9.79
CA LEU A 50 -2.07 -1.73 -10.97
C LEU A 50 -1.72 -0.31 -11.44
N VAL A 51 -1.53 0.62 -10.50
CA VAL A 51 -1.14 2.00 -10.81
C VAL A 51 0.26 2.05 -11.44
N PHE A 52 1.21 1.25 -10.95
CA PHE A 52 2.53 1.12 -11.57
C PHE A 52 2.44 0.62 -13.03
N LEU A 53 1.53 -0.33 -13.28
CA LEU A 53 1.28 -0.86 -14.61
C LEU A 53 0.73 0.19 -15.58
N MET A 54 0.11 1.27 -15.10
CA MET A 54 -0.43 2.35 -15.95
C MET A 54 0.69 3.11 -16.67
N GLN A 55 1.75 3.49 -15.95
CA GLN A 55 2.89 4.22 -16.52
C GLN A 55 3.68 3.34 -17.49
N ALA A 56 3.87 2.06 -17.14
CA ALA A 56 4.49 1.10 -18.03
C ALA A 56 3.62 0.79 -19.27
N GLY A 57 2.30 0.70 -19.09
CA GLY A 57 1.33 0.39 -20.14
C GLY A 57 1.27 1.46 -21.22
N PHE A 58 1.12 2.74 -20.85
CA PHE A 58 1.14 3.84 -21.83
C PHE A 58 2.47 3.94 -22.56
N ALA A 59 3.58 3.76 -21.86
CA ALA A 59 4.90 3.78 -22.48
C ALA A 59 5.12 2.63 -23.45
N MET A 60 4.63 1.42 -23.15
CA MET A 60 4.70 0.28 -24.06
C MET A 60 3.83 0.49 -25.31
N LEU A 61 2.63 1.06 -25.17
CA LEU A 61 1.77 1.39 -26.31
C LEU A 61 2.43 2.43 -27.22
N CYS A 62 2.98 3.51 -26.66
CA CYS A 62 3.70 4.53 -27.43
C CYS A 62 5.02 3.99 -28.04
N ALA A 63 5.72 3.10 -27.34
CA ALA A 63 6.89 2.40 -27.85
C ALA A 63 6.54 1.50 -29.05
N GLY A 64 5.40 0.80 -29.01
CA GLY A 64 4.92 -0.01 -30.13
C GLY A 64 4.59 0.81 -31.39
N SER A 65 4.17 2.07 -31.22
CA SER A 65 3.83 2.98 -32.33
C SER A 65 5.02 3.72 -32.95
N VAL A 66 6.23 3.63 -32.37
CA VAL A 66 7.42 4.33 -32.88
C VAL A 66 8.47 3.39 -33.48
N ARG A 67 9.32 3.93 -34.37
CA ARG A 67 10.34 3.16 -35.09
C ARG A 67 11.29 2.45 -34.11
N GLN A 68 11.51 1.15 -34.32
CA GLN A 68 12.34 0.24 -33.49
C GLN A 68 13.73 0.78 -33.11
N LYS A 69 14.30 1.69 -33.92
CA LYS A 69 15.59 2.35 -33.64
C LYS A 69 15.54 3.28 -32.41
N ASN A 70 14.38 3.85 -32.08
CA ASN A 70 14.20 4.79 -30.97
C ASN A 70 13.46 4.16 -29.77
N VAL A 71 12.79 3.02 -29.97
CA VAL A 71 12.05 2.26 -28.94
C VAL A 71 12.88 1.96 -27.71
N LYS A 72 14.15 1.55 -27.90
CA LYS A 72 15.07 1.24 -26.79
C LYS A 72 15.30 2.46 -25.88
N ASN A 73 15.38 3.66 -26.46
CA ASN A 73 15.57 4.90 -25.70
C ASN A 73 14.30 5.32 -24.94
N ILE A 74 13.11 5.02 -25.48
CA ILE A 74 11.82 5.26 -24.80
C ILE A 74 11.63 4.28 -23.63
N MET A 75 11.87 2.99 -23.82
CA MET A 75 11.71 2.00 -22.73
C MET A 75 12.69 2.24 -21.57
N LEU A 76 13.93 2.62 -21.87
CA LEU A 76 14.92 2.91 -20.83
C LEU A 76 14.51 4.13 -19.98
N LYS A 77 13.93 5.16 -20.61
CA LYS A 77 13.38 6.31 -19.89
C LYS A 77 12.19 5.95 -19.03
N ASN A 78 11.30 5.07 -19.48
CA ASN A 78 10.16 4.63 -18.68
C ASN A 78 10.59 3.81 -17.45
N LEU A 79 11.63 2.98 -17.57
CA LEU A 79 12.21 2.29 -16.42
C LEU A 79 12.88 3.26 -15.42
N LEU A 80 13.62 4.24 -15.94
CA LEU A 80 14.24 5.27 -15.10
C LEU A 80 13.21 6.15 -14.39
N ASP A 81 12.08 6.46 -15.03
CA ASP A 81 10.96 7.19 -14.43
C ASP A 81 10.29 6.37 -13.31
N ALA A 82 10.04 5.08 -13.54
CA ALA A 82 9.53 4.16 -12.53
C ALA A 82 10.43 4.07 -11.28
N CYS A 83 11.73 3.90 -11.46
CA CYS A 83 12.71 3.87 -10.36
C CYS A 83 12.83 5.25 -9.69
N GLY A 84 12.85 6.32 -10.48
CA GLY A 84 12.95 7.70 -10.01
C GLY A 84 11.73 8.13 -9.20
N ALA A 85 10.52 7.74 -9.60
CA ALA A 85 9.29 8.00 -8.86
C ALA A 85 9.28 7.30 -7.50
N GLY A 86 9.74 6.04 -7.43
CA GLY A 86 9.87 5.30 -6.17
C GLY A 86 10.87 5.95 -5.20
N VAL A 87 12.09 6.24 -5.68
CA VAL A 87 13.14 6.88 -4.85
C VAL A 87 12.79 8.33 -4.48
N GLY A 88 12.18 9.08 -5.40
CA GLY A 88 11.73 10.44 -5.17
C GLY A 88 10.60 10.51 -4.14
N PHE A 89 9.65 9.58 -4.19
CA PHE A 89 8.61 9.49 -3.17
C PHE A 89 9.16 9.06 -1.81
N TRP A 90 10.14 8.15 -1.78
CA TRP A 90 10.78 7.71 -0.54
C TRP A 90 11.60 8.81 0.15
N THR A 91 12.38 9.59 -0.59
CA THR A 91 13.28 10.62 -0.02
C THR A 91 12.59 11.92 0.36
N LEU A 92 11.68 12.42 -0.49
CA LEU A 92 11.07 13.75 -0.31
C LEU A 92 9.54 13.71 -0.40
N GLY A 93 8.97 12.79 -1.19
CA GLY A 93 7.52 12.75 -1.40
C GLY A 93 6.71 12.36 -0.17
N TYR A 94 7.21 11.45 0.66
CA TYR A 94 6.52 11.08 1.91
C TYR A 94 6.45 12.26 2.88
N GLY A 95 7.57 12.96 3.06
CA GLY A 95 7.64 14.16 3.90
C GLY A 95 6.82 15.34 3.35
N PHE A 96 6.72 15.51 2.04
CA PHE A 96 5.91 16.60 1.47
C PHE A 96 4.40 16.30 1.46
N ALA A 97 4.01 15.06 1.16
CA ALA A 97 2.61 14.67 1.07
C ALA A 97 1.95 14.45 2.44
N TYR A 98 2.71 14.02 3.45
CA TYR A 98 2.20 13.70 4.78
C TYR A 98 2.87 14.48 5.92
N GLY A 99 3.81 15.38 5.64
CA GLY A 99 4.60 16.10 6.67
C GLY A 99 4.00 17.42 7.16
N GLY A 100 2.73 17.71 6.89
CA GLY A 100 1.97 18.76 7.56
C GLY A 100 1.02 18.11 8.54
N GLY A 101 1.23 18.33 9.84
CA GLY A 101 0.53 17.65 10.93
C GLY A 101 -1.00 17.57 10.76
N GLY A 102 -1.49 16.34 10.71
CA GLY A 102 -2.71 15.91 11.40
C GLY A 102 -2.29 15.16 12.65
#